data_AF-A0A257TUG7-F1
#
_entry.id   AF-A0A257TUG7-F1
#
_cell.length_a   1.000
_cell.length_b   1.000
_cell.length_c   1.000
_cell.angle_alpha   90.00
_cell.angle_beta   90.00
_cell.angle_gamma   90.00
#
_symmetry.space_group_name_H-M   'P 1'
#
loop_
_entity.id
_entity.type
_entity.pdbx_description
1 polymer ?
#
loop_
_entity_poly.entity_id
_entity_poly.type
_entity_poly.pdbx_seq_one_letter_code
_entity_poly.pdbx_strand_id
1 'polypeptide(L)'
;MKSRAQYKGLQSNFVELRRLSSTQSASTGFAPPPALIIQAFIFLWLSFLMTPLSAFAQNKQVQAESTDRLDTLALVNGDPITSGDFLTRFEMSIYPGKDDPTMLEKIKRGFLNSMVAEKLLAEAAAHSDLPYTPSEDLLREQMEDIFLRDALFRTEIVPRAAVTNDELLHGFDISVYKYLVDAFYFDADSSKARDFYSIVRRKPRPDIYR
;
A
#
# COMPACT_ATOMS: atom_id res chain seq x y z
N MET A 1 -20.63 -26.88 -25.94
CA MET A 1 -20.81 -25.55 -26.55
C MET A 1 -22.15 -24.97 -26.11
N LYS A 2 -22.18 -24.12 -25.07
CA LYS A 2 -23.37 -23.36 -24.66
C LYS A 2 -22.96 -22.00 -24.08
N SER A 3 -23.52 -20.96 -24.72
CA SER A 3 -23.94 -19.66 -24.20
C SER A 3 -22.90 -18.68 -23.60
N ARG A 4 -22.46 -17.74 -24.43
CA ARG A 4 -22.10 -16.36 -24.07
C ARG A 4 -23.10 -15.42 -24.76
N ALA A 5 -23.21 -14.19 -24.24
CA ALA A 5 -24.07 -13.07 -24.64
C ALA A 5 -25.47 -13.12 -24.00
N GLN A 6 -26.04 -12.06 -23.44
CA GLN A 6 -25.69 -10.64 -23.38
C GLN A 6 -26.65 -10.03 -22.34
N TYR A 7 -26.16 -9.46 -21.24
CA TYR A 7 -27.00 -8.59 -20.40
C TYR A 7 -26.85 -7.15 -20.90
N LYS A 8 -27.85 -6.72 -21.67
CA LYS A 8 -28.16 -5.33 -21.99
C LYS A 8 -29.14 -4.80 -20.94
N GLY A 9 -28.89 -3.58 -20.46
CA GLY A 9 -29.93 -2.68 -19.98
C GLY A 9 -30.02 -2.59 -18.46
N LEU A 10 -29.53 -1.46 -17.91
CA LEU A 10 -30.12 -0.76 -16.76
C LEU A 10 -29.25 0.45 -16.41
N GLN A 11 -29.47 1.58 -17.09
CA GLN A 11 -29.23 2.93 -16.54
C GLN A 11 -30.02 3.92 -17.40
N SER A 12 -31.30 4.08 -17.08
CA SER A 12 -32.08 5.26 -17.43
C SER A 12 -32.78 5.69 -16.15
N ASN A 13 -32.35 6.80 -15.55
CA ASN A 13 -33.12 7.64 -14.63
C ASN A 13 -32.22 8.81 -14.18
N PHE A 14 -32.33 9.96 -14.86
CA PHE A 14 -31.93 11.24 -14.26
C PHE A 14 -32.88 12.34 -14.73
N VAL A 15 -33.82 12.64 -13.84
CA VAL A 15 -34.84 13.69 -13.79
C VAL A 15 -34.85 13.98 -12.27
N GLU A 16 -34.58 15.15 -11.69
CA GLU A 16 -35.12 16.48 -11.92
C GLU A 16 -34.42 17.51 -10.97
N LEU A 17 -34.36 18.77 -11.41
CA LEU A 17 -34.58 20.04 -10.66
C LEU A 17 -33.76 20.42 -9.41
N ARG A 18 -33.03 21.55 -9.54
CA ARG A 18 -33.14 22.67 -8.56
C ARG A 18 -32.75 24.05 -9.12
N ARG A 19 -33.81 24.84 -9.32
CA ARG A 19 -34.04 26.26 -8.97
C ARG A 19 -32.99 27.36 -9.26
N LEU A 20 -33.43 28.22 -10.17
CA LEU A 20 -33.43 29.70 -10.14
C LEU A 20 -33.23 30.36 -8.77
N SER A 21 -32.32 31.34 -8.70
CA SER A 21 -32.61 32.74 -8.31
C SER A 21 -31.30 33.52 -8.10
N SER A 22 -31.12 34.63 -8.80
CA SER A 22 -30.62 35.84 -8.14
C SER A 22 -31.07 37.07 -8.93
N THR A 23 -31.69 37.96 -8.17
CA THR A 23 -32.35 39.19 -8.55
C THR A 23 -31.36 40.33 -8.71
N GLN A 24 -31.72 41.25 -9.61
CA GLN A 24 -31.17 42.59 -9.74
C GLN A 24 -31.17 43.35 -8.40
N SER A 25 -30.16 44.21 -8.18
CA SER A 25 -30.42 45.54 -7.62
C SER A 25 -29.42 46.54 -8.20
N ALA A 26 -29.98 47.59 -8.78
CA ALA A 26 -29.29 48.82 -9.13
C ALA A 26 -29.49 49.79 -7.96
N SER A 27 -28.46 50.56 -7.61
CA SER A 27 -28.68 51.82 -6.88
C SER A 27 -27.74 52.91 -7.41
N THR A 28 -28.35 54.08 -7.48
CA THR A 28 -28.01 55.34 -8.11
C THR A 28 -26.81 56.05 -7.53
N GLY A 29 -26.03 56.70 -8.40
CA GLY A 29 -25.06 57.74 -8.04
C GLY A 29 -25.67 59.15 -8.10
N PHE A 30 -25.26 59.99 -7.15
CA PHE A 30 -25.44 61.44 -7.07
C PHE A 30 -24.31 61.93 -6.13
N ALA A 31 -23.16 62.41 -6.62
CA ALA A 31 -22.78 63.77 -7.04
C ALA A 31 -21.73 64.39 -6.04
N PRO A 32 -20.85 65.32 -6.49
CA PRO A 32 -19.51 65.58 -5.93
C PRO A 32 -19.45 66.80 -4.97
N PRO A 33 -18.27 67.14 -4.40
CA PRO A 33 -17.52 68.27 -4.97
C PRO A 33 -15.98 68.15 -4.95
N PRO A 34 -15.28 69.04 -5.68
CA PRO A 34 -13.86 68.97 -5.97
C PRO A 34 -13.03 69.84 -5.03
N ALA A 35 -12.09 69.24 -4.29
CA ALA A 35 -10.94 69.94 -3.75
C ALA A 35 -9.88 68.92 -3.34
N LEU A 36 -8.61 69.28 -3.54
CA LEU A 36 -7.41 68.56 -3.09
C LEU A 36 -6.94 67.41 -4.00
N ILE A 37 -6.82 67.74 -5.28
CA ILE A 37 -5.68 67.27 -6.08
C ILE A 37 -4.46 68.09 -5.62
N ILE A 38 -3.29 67.44 -5.52
CA ILE A 38 -1.98 67.95 -5.07
C ILE A 38 -1.66 67.66 -3.59
N GLN A 39 -1.49 66.38 -3.26
CA GLN A 39 -0.38 65.88 -2.41
C GLN A 39 -0.30 64.34 -2.54
N ALA A 40 -0.14 63.87 -3.77
CA ALA A 40 0.34 62.53 -4.05
C ALA A 40 1.86 62.61 -4.26
N PHE A 41 2.53 61.53 -3.88
CA PHE A 41 3.98 61.28 -3.91
C PHE A 41 4.71 61.62 -2.61
N ILE A 42 5.39 60.60 -2.07
CA ILE A 42 6.12 60.55 -0.79
C ILE A 42 5.23 60.17 0.41
N PHE A 43 4.47 59.07 0.34
CA PHE A 43 4.11 58.23 1.52
C PHE A 43 3.45 56.90 1.08
N LEU A 44 3.93 56.31 -0.02
CA LEU A 44 3.42 55.03 -0.56
C LEU A 44 4.56 54.02 -0.80
N TRP A 45 5.50 53.92 0.15
CA TRP A 45 6.60 52.95 0.13
C TRP A 45 6.94 52.35 1.50
N LEU A 46 6.10 52.54 2.53
CA LEU A 46 6.41 52.07 3.88
C LEU A 46 5.22 51.47 4.64
N SER A 47 4.32 50.78 3.93
CA SER A 47 3.18 50.06 4.55
C SER A 47 3.06 48.61 4.08
N PHE A 48 4.06 48.07 3.36
CA PHE A 48 4.06 46.69 2.85
C PHE A 48 4.96 45.76 3.67
N LEU A 49 5.03 45.99 4.99
CA LEU A 49 5.88 45.22 5.90
C LEU A 49 5.15 44.99 7.23
N MET A 50 3.89 44.56 7.16
CA MET A 50 3.12 43.99 8.28
C MET A 50 1.74 43.55 7.77
N THR A 51 1.69 42.50 6.96
CA THR A 51 0.49 41.65 6.85
C THR A 51 0.76 40.33 7.57
N PRO A 52 -0.13 39.89 8.47
CA PRO A 52 0.11 38.74 9.31
C PRO A 52 0.12 37.45 8.50
N LEU A 53 1.10 36.60 8.84
CA LEU A 53 1.38 35.27 8.30
C LEU A 53 0.29 34.24 8.69
N SER A 54 -1.00 34.58 8.56
CA SER A 54 -2.12 33.78 9.09
C SER A 54 -3.00 33.16 8.02
N ALA A 55 -2.78 33.44 6.73
CA ALA A 55 -3.63 32.96 5.64
C ALA A 55 -3.16 31.63 5.00
N PHE A 56 -2.07 31.01 5.47
CA PHE A 56 -1.55 29.76 4.91
C PHE A 56 -1.85 28.50 5.75
N ALA A 57 -2.56 28.63 6.87
CA ALA A 57 -2.89 27.49 7.75
C ALA A 57 -4.30 26.90 7.55
N GLN A 58 -5.21 27.58 6.82
CA GLN A 58 -6.60 27.11 6.65
C GLN A 58 -6.91 26.40 5.33
N ASN A 59 -5.97 26.29 4.39
CA ASN A 59 -6.22 25.61 3.11
C ASN A 59 -5.65 24.18 3.03
N LYS A 60 -5.26 23.58 4.18
CA LYS A 60 -4.79 22.18 4.23
C LYS A 60 -5.91 21.19 4.61
N GLN A 61 -7.05 21.67 5.10
CA GLN A 61 -8.14 20.82 5.60
C GLN A 61 -9.30 20.56 4.61
N VAL A 62 -9.28 21.12 3.39
CA VAL A 62 -10.40 20.97 2.44
C VAL A 62 -10.03 20.21 1.15
N GLN A 63 -8.77 19.77 1.01
CA GLN A 63 -8.33 18.97 -0.15
C GLN A 63 -7.94 17.51 0.17
N ALA A 64 -8.14 17.06 1.42
CA ALA A 64 -7.94 15.65 1.79
C ALA A 64 -9.21 14.79 1.65
N GLU A 65 -10.40 15.38 1.46
CA GLU A 65 -11.67 14.64 1.63
C GLU A 65 -12.20 13.93 0.35
N SER A 66 -11.57 14.12 -0.82
CA SER A 66 -12.09 13.55 -2.08
C SER A 66 -11.31 12.38 -2.65
N THR A 67 -10.08 12.11 -2.19
CA THR A 67 -9.26 10.97 -2.67
C THR A 67 -9.19 9.83 -1.65
N ASP A 68 -9.29 10.14 -0.36
CA ASP A 68 -9.18 9.16 0.74
C ASP A 68 -10.35 8.17 0.81
N ARG A 69 -11.55 8.61 0.36
CA ARG A 69 -12.73 7.72 0.24
C ARG A 69 -12.60 6.67 -0.87
N LEU A 70 -11.74 6.89 -1.87
CA LEU A 70 -11.63 5.96 -3.01
C LEU A 70 -10.83 4.70 -2.66
N ASP A 71 -9.94 4.78 -1.66
CA ASP A 71 -9.08 3.66 -1.25
C ASP A 71 -9.59 2.91 -0.02
N THR A 72 -10.69 3.38 0.60
CA THR A 72 -11.26 2.79 1.80
C THR A 72 -12.17 1.60 1.44
N LEU A 73 -11.83 0.41 1.92
CA LEU A 73 -12.63 -0.81 1.73
C LEU A 73 -13.69 -0.99 2.82
N ALA A 74 -13.41 -0.55 4.04
CA ALA A 74 -14.32 -0.58 5.18
C ALA A 74 -13.98 0.50 6.20
N LEU A 75 -14.97 0.90 7.01
CA LEU A 75 -14.78 1.79 8.15
C LEU A 75 -15.18 1.03 9.42
N VAL A 76 -14.31 1.06 10.43
CA VAL A 76 -14.56 0.49 11.75
C VAL A 76 -14.44 1.62 12.76
N ASN A 77 -15.57 2.08 13.30
CA ASN A 77 -15.65 3.21 14.24
C ASN A 77 -14.92 4.49 13.79
N GLY A 78 -14.93 4.74 12.48
CA GLY A 78 -14.29 5.91 11.87
C GLY A 78 -12.87 5.65 11.35
N ASP A 79 -12.23 4.55 11.75
CA ASP A 79 -10.92 4.16 11.26
C ASP A 79 -11.03 3.38 9.95
N PRO A 80 -10.37 3.83 8.87
CA PRO A 80 -10.42 3.14 7.59
C PRO A 80 -9.61 1.84 7.60
N ILE A 81 -10.08 0.88 6.80
CA ILE A 81 -9.27 -0.22 6.28
C ILE A 81 -9.05 0.09 4.80
N THR A 82 -7.80 0.37 4.42
CA THR A 82 -7.45 0.76 3.05
C THR A 82 -7.20 -0.46 2.16
N SER A 83 -7.15 -0.27 0.84
CA SER A 83 -6.77 -1.34 -0.08
C SER A 83 -5.31 -1.76 0.09
N GLY A 84 -4.43 -0.82 0.47
CA GLY A 84 -3.02 -1.10 0.77
C GLY A 84 -2.84 -2.01 1.99
N ASP A 85 -3.59 -1.74 3.07
CA ASP A 85 -3.60 -2.58 4.28
C ASP A 85 -4.08 -3.98 3.94
N PHE A 86 -5.19 -4.06 3.19
CA PHE A 86 -5.78 -5.32 2.78
C PHE A 86 -4.80 -6.12 1.91
N LEU A 87 -4.22 -5.50 0.88
CA LEU A 87 -3.34 -6.17 -0.06
C LEU A 87 -2.10 -6.73 0.65
N THR A 88 -1.40 -5.88 1.41
CA THR A 88 -0.17 -6.25 2.12
C THR A 88 -0.43 -7.43 3.06
N ARG A 89 -1.49 -7.34 3.88
CA ARG A 89 -1.81 -8.40 4.86
C ARG A 89 -2.35 -9.65 4.18
N PHE A 90 -3.18 -9.51 3.15
CA PHE A 90 -3.71 -10.65 2.41
C PHE A 90 -2.60 -11.43 1.73
N GLU A 91 -1.63 -10.75 1.10
CA GLU A 91 -0.49 -11.37 0.43
C GLU A 91 0.44 -12.11 1.40
N MET A 92 0.71 -11.53 2.56
CA MET A 92 1.55 -12.14 3.60
C MET A 92 0.84 -13.26 4.39
N SER A 93 -0.49 -13.30 4.37
CA SER A 93 -1.26 -14.29 5.10
C SER A 93 -1.31 -15.64 4.38
N ILE A 94 -1.13 -16.71 5.15
CA ILE A 94 -1.43 -18.08 4.72
C ILE A 94 -2.94 -18.29 4.93
N TYR A 95 -3.72 -18.25 3.85
CA TYR A 95 -5.17 -18.42 3.90
C TYR A 95 -5.60 -19.62 3.05
N PRO A 96 -6.39 -20.58 3.59
CA PRO A 96 -6.80 -21.76 2.84
C PRO A 96 -7.56 -21.40 1.56
N GLY A 97 -7.15 -21.99 0.44
CA GLY A 97 -7.78 -21.79 -0.87
C GLY A 97 -7.43 -20.48 -1.56
N LYS A 98 -6.50 -19.67 -1.02
CA LYS A 98 -6.06 -18.40 -1.63
C LYS A 98 -5.53 -18.57 -3.05
N ASP A 99 -5.01 -19.74 -3.39
CA ASP A 99 -4.47 -20.08 -4.72
C ASP A 99 -5.56 -20.56 -5.70
N ASP A 100 -6.79 -20.81 -5.25
CA ASP A 100 -7.90 -21.22 -6.10
C ASP A 100 -8.64 -19.99 -6.68
N PRO A 101 -8.55 -19.74 -8.01
CA PRO A 101 -9.16 -18.58 -8.63
C PRO A 101 -10.69 -18.59 -8.54
N THR A 102 -11.33 -19.76 -8.38
CA THR A 102 -12.79 -19.87 -8.27
C THR A 102 -13.31 -19.41 -6.91
N MET A 103 -12.45 -19.46 -5.88
CA MET A 103 -12.79 -19.12 -4.50
C MET A 103 -12.22 -17.78 -4.05
N LEU A 104 -11.32 -17.19 -4.85
CA LEU A 104 -10.53 -16.01 -4.50
C LEU A 104 -11.39 -14.85 -4.01
N GLU A 105 -12.50 -14.52 -4.69
CA GLU A 105 -13.35 -13.40 -4.26
C GLU A 105 -14.02 -13.67 -2.90
N LYS A 106 -14.50 -14.90 -2.69
CA LYS A 106 -15.10 -15.29 -1.41
C LYS A 106 -14.09 -15.21 -0.29
N ILE A 107 -12.86 -15.65 -0.56
CA ILE A 107 -11.74 -15.62 0.37
C ILE A 107 -11.34 -14.17 0.69
N LYS A 108 -11.24 -13.30 -0.32
CA LYS A 108 -10.97 -11.86 -0.11
C LYS A 108 -12.01 -11.21 0.79
N ARG A 109 -13.31 -11.50 0.59
CA ARG A 109 -14.38 -11.02 1.48
C ARG A 109 -14.25 -11.58 2.89
N GLY A 110 -13.96 -12.87 3.03
CA GLY A 110 -13.73 -13.51 4.33
C GLY A 110 -12.55 -12.88 5.07
N PHE A 111 -11.46 -12.61 4.37
CA PHE A 111 -10.29 -11.94 4.91
C PHE A 111 -10.59 -10.50 5.34
N LEU A 112 -11.31 -9.71 4.52
CA LEU A 112 -11.72 -8.35 4.89
C LEU A 112 -12.56 -8.36 6.17
N ASN A 113 -13.52 -9.29 6.28
CA ASN A 113 -14.32 -9.46 7.49
C ASN A 113 -13.46 -9.81 8.72
N SER A 114 -12.42 -10.62 8.55
CA SER A 114 -11.49 -10.91 9.66
C SER A 114 -10.70 -9.67 10.10
N MET A 115 -10.30 -8.79 9.17
CA MET A 115 -9.65 -7.52 9.51
C MET A 115 -10.60 -6.57 10.26
N VAL A 116 -11.88 -6.53 9.86
CA VAL A 116 -12.91 -5.77 10.58
C VAL A 116 -13.09 -6.31 12.00
N ALA A 117 -13.19 -7.63 12.15
CA ALA A 117 -13.34 -8.27 13.46
C ALA A 117 -12.12 -8.01 14.37
N GLU A 118 -10.91 -8.09 13.82
CA GLU A 118 -9.67 -7.76 14.54
C GLU A 118 -9.64 -6.32 15.03
N LYS A 119 -10.02 -5.34 14.18
CA LYS A 119 -10.10 -3.94 14.60
C LYS A 119 -11.09 -3.74 15.75
N LEU A 120 -12.28 -4.34 15.65
CA LEU A 120 -13.28 -4.27 16.72
C LEU A 120 -12.77 -4.88 18.04
N LEU A 121 -12.04 -6.00 17.97
CA LEU A 121 -11.44 -6.64 19.15
C LEU A 121 -10.33 -5.77 19.75
N ALA A 122 -9.47 -5.20 18.91
CA ALA A 122 -8.39 -4.32 19.35
C ALA A 122 -8.96 -3.08 20.06
N GLU A 123 -10.02 -2.49 19.50
CA GLU A 123 -10.69 -1.35 20.10
C GLU A 123 -11.38 -1.72 21.42
N ALA A 124 -12.08 -2.85 21.47
CA ALA A 124 -12.71 -3.34 22.70
C ALA A 124 -11.67 -3.57 23.81
N ALA A 125 -10.50 -4.12 23.48
CA ALA A 125 -9.40 -4.29 24.41
C ALA A 125 -8.82 -2.95 24.87
N ALA A 126 -8.63 -1.99 23.96
CA ALA A 126 -8.09 -0.66 24.27
C ALA A 126 -9.00 0.17 25.20
N HIS A 127 -10.32 -0.05 25.14
CA HIS A 127 -11.30 0.59 26.02
C HIS A 127 -11.65 -0.24 27.25
N SER A 128 -11.00 -1.38 27.46
CA SER A 128 -11.23 -2.18 28.65
C SER A 128 -10.40 -1.66 29.82
N ASP A 129 -11.01 -1.53 30.99
CA ASP A 129 -10.29 -1.25 32.25
C ASP A 129 -9.62 -2.52 32.82
N LEU A 130 -9.59 -3.61 32.04
CA LEU A 130 -9.03 -4.88 32.46
C LEU A 130 -7.50 -4.81 32.38
N PRO A 131 -6.77 -5.06 33.48
CA PRO A 131 -5.33 -5.15 33.40
C PRO A 131 -4.94 -6.36 32.56
N TYR A 132 -3.82 -6.24 31.84
CA TYR A 132 -3.20 -7.38 31.18
C TYR A 132 -2.86 -8.47 32.21
N THR A 133 -3.05 -9.71 31.80
CA THR A 133 -2.52 -10.85 32.53
C THR A 133 -1.00 -10.87 32.46
N PRO A 134 -0.28 -11.47 33.44
CA PRO A 134 1.17 -11.57 33.38
C PRO A 134 1.70 -12.23 32.10
N SER A 135 0.94 -13.15 31.50
CA SER A 135 1.26 -13.76 30.21
C SER A 135 1.13 -12.80 29.03
N GLU A 136 0.12 -11.94 29.03
CA GLU A 136 -0.08 -10.94 27.97
C GLU A 136 0.97 -9.84 28.05
N ASP A 137 1.32 -9.40 29.26
CA ASP A 137 2.39 -8.43 29.46
C ASP A 137 3.75 -8.97 29.00
N LEU A 138 4.08 -10.23 29.36
CA LEU A 138 5.29 -10.88 28.88
C LEU A 138 5.31 -10.96 27.34
N LEU A 139 4.19 -11.31 26.73
CA LEU A 139 4.09 -11.37 25.27
C LEU A 139 4.27 -9.98 24.65
N ARG A 140 3.67 -8.94 25.23
CA ARG A 140 3.80 -7.54 24.78
C ARG A 140 5.27 -7.11 24.80
N GLU A 141 5.98 -7.34 25.91
CA GLU A 141 7.40 -7.02 26.04
C GLU A 141 8.27 -7.76 25.02
N GLN A 142 8.00 -9.05 24.80
CA GLN A 142 8.71 -9.85 23.80
C GLN A 142 8.47 -9.34 22.37
N MET A 143 7.23 -8.98 22.04
CA MET A 143 6.91 -8.42 20.72
C MET A 143 7.57 -7.05 20.53
N GLU A 144 7.53 -6.20 21.55
CA GLU A 144 8.17 -4.89 21.53
C GLU A 144 9.69 -5.00 21.29
N ASP A 145 10.38 -5.90 21.98
CA ASP A 145 11.82 -6.15 21.77
C ASP A 145 12.12 -6.60 20.33
N ILE A 146 11.30 -7.50 19.76
CA ILE A 146 11.47 -7.96 18.38
C ILE A 146 11.33 -6.81 17.38
N PHE A 147 10.27 -5.99 17.52
CA PHE A 147 10.04 -4.86 16.61
C PHE A 147 11.10 -3.78 16.77
N LEU A 148 11.55 -3.51 18.00
CA LEU A 148 12.60 -2.54 18.26
C LEU A 148 13.93 -2.98 17.65
N ARG A 149 14.27 -4.27 17.76
CA ARG A 149 15.48 -4.83 17.13
C ARG A 149 15.43 -4.73 15.62
N ASP A 150 14.30 -5.03 14.98
CA ASP A 150 14.15 -4.91 13.53
C ASP A 150 14.28 -3.44 13.09
N ALA A 151 13.62 -2.52 13.80
CA ALA A 151 13.73 -1.08 13.54
C ALA A 151 15.17 -0.58 13.69
N LEU A 152 15.86 -1.00 14.75
CA LEU A 152 17.27 -0.65 14.99
C LEU A 152 18.18 -1.24 13.92
N PHE A 153 17.97 -2.49 13.53
CA PHE A 153 18.74 -3.14 12.47
C PHE A 153 18.61 -2.40 11.14
N ARG A 154 17.40 -2.04 10.74
CA ARG A 154 17.14 -1.27 9.51
C ARG A 154 17.74 0.13 9.54
N THR A 155 17.82 0.73 10.72
CA THR A 155 18.33 2.10 10.88
C THR A 155 19.86 2.14 10.97
N GLU A 156 20.45 1.25 11.75
CA GLU A 156 21.88 1.31 12.10
C GLU A 156 22.75 0.36 11.30
N ILE A 157 22.25 -0.82 10.94
CA ILE A 157 23.06 -1.86 10.30
C ILE A 157 22.92 -1.81 8.78
N VAL A 158 21.69 -1.79 8.25
CA VAL A 158 21.44 -1.84 6.81
C VAL A 158 22.18 -0.74 6.03
N PRO A 159 22.18 0.55 6.45
CA PRO A 159 22.88 1.59 5.71
C PRO A 159 24.41 1.46 5.75
N ARG A 160 24.95 0.79 6.77
CA ARG A 160 26.40 0.56 6.94
C ARG A 160 26.87 -0.73 6.26
N ALA A 161 25.98 -1.68 6.04
CA ALA A 161 26.22 -2.94 5.35
C ALA A 161 26.09 -2.80 3.82
N ALA A 162 26.61 -1.71 3.25
CA ALA A 162 26.59 -1.49 1.81
C ALA A 162 27.58 -2.44 1.12
N VAL A 163 27.06 -3.32 0.26
CA VAL A 163 27.88 -4.23 -0.54
C VAL A 163 28.50 -3.46 -1.69
N THR A 164 29.80 -3.59 -1.87
CA THR A 164 30.52 -2.96 -2.98
C THR A 164 30.28 -3.71 -4.30
N ASN A 165 30.45 -3.02 -5.44
CA ASN A 165 30.36 -3.67 -6.75
C ASN A 165 31.39 -4.80 -6.90
N ASP A 166 32.58 -4.64 -6.32
CA ASP A 166 33.63 -5.66 -6.39
C ASP A 166 33.24 -6.92 -5.60
N GLU A 167 32.63 -6.77 -4.42
CA GLU A 167 32.08 -7.89 -3.66
C GLU A 167 30.90 -8.56 -4.38
N LEU A 168 30.05 -7.79 -5.07
CA LEU A 168 28.98 -8.34 -5.90
C LEU A 168 29.54 -9.14 -7.09
N LEU A 169 30.55 -8.62 -7.78
CA LEU A 169 31.20 -9.31 -8.91
C LEU A 169 31.93 -10.56 -8.42
N HIS A 170 32.66 -10.48 -7.31
CA HIS A 170 33.29 -11.64 -6.69
C HIS A 170 32.25 -12.69 -6.26
N GLY A 171 31.16 -12.25 -5.64
CA GLY A 171 30.01 -13.08 -5.28
C GLY A 171 29.38 -13.75 -6.50
N PHE A 172 29.27 -13.05 -7.62
CA PHE A 172 28.81 -13.61 -8.88
C PHE A 172 29.77 -14.69 -9.39
N ASP A 173 31.06 -14.40 -9.46
CA ASP A 173 32.09 -15.33 -9.95
C ASP A 173 32.11 -16.65 -9.16
N ILE A 174 31.91 -16.60 -7.83
CA ILE A 174 31.85 -17.80 -6.98
C ILE A 174 30.47 -18.47 -6.98
N SER A 175 29.39 -17.74 -7.26
CA SER A 175 28.00 -18.26 -7.21
C SER A 175 27.54 -18.90 -8.52
N VAL A 176 28.23 -18.62 -9.64
CA VAL A 176 27.91 -19.26 -10.93
C VAL A 176 28.34 -20.73 -10.87
N TYR A 177 27.44 -21.56 -10.38
CA TYR A 177 27.50 -23.01 -10.61
C TYR A 177 27.31 -23.27 -12.09
N LYS A 178 28.40 -23.54 -12.79
CA LYS A 178 28.36 -24.02 -14.17
C LYS A 178 27.98 -25.49 -14.14
N TYR A 179 26.68 -25.77 -14.33
CA TYR A 179 26.24 -27.15 -14.55
C TYR A 179 26.65 -27.58 -15.96
N LEU A 180 27.55 -28.55 -16.04
CA LEU A 180 27.77 -29.29 -17.26
C LEU A 180 26.67 -30.36 -17.34
N VAL A 181 25.69 -30.12 -18.21
CA VAL A 181 24.55 -31.04 -18.41
C VAL A 181 24.79 -31.83 -19.68
N ASP A 182 25.17 -33.10 -19.51
CA ASP A 182 25.20 -34.05 -20.62
C ASP A 182 23.80 -34.62 -20.83
N ALA A 183 23.13 -34.18 -21.90
CA ALA A 183 21.83 -34.70 -22.29
C ALA A 183 22.01 -35.93 -23.19
N PHE A 184 21.57 -37.09 -22.70
CA PHE A 184 21.54 -38.33 -23.47
C PHE A 184 20.14 -38.56 -24.02
N TYR A 185 20.04 -38.67 -25.34
CA TYR A 185 18.80 -39.06 -25.99
C TYR A 185 18.75 -40.58 -26.17
N PHE A 186 17.63 -41.16 -25.78
CA PHE A 186 17.30 -42.55 -26.06
C PHE A 186 16.01 -42.53 -26.87
N ASP A 187 15.95 -43.29 -27.96
CA ASP A 187 14.72 -43.49 -28.73
C ASP A 187 13.58 -44.02 -27.84
N ALA A 188 12.37 -44.20 -28.38
CA ALA A 188 11.14 -44.59 -27.66
C ALA A 188 11.21 -45.85 -26.77
N ASP A 189 12.35 -46.55 -26.75
CA ASP A 189 12.64 -47.67 -25.89
C ASP A 189 13.19 -47.22 -24.51
N SER A 190 12.28 -47.16 -23.55
CA SER A 190 12.58 -46.84 -22.15
C SER A 190 13.54 -47.82 -21.45
N SER A 191 13.80 -49.01 -22.02
CA SER A 191 14.72 -49.99 -21.42
C SER A 191 16.18 -49.52 -21.47
N LYS A 192 16.61 -48.93 -22.60
CA LYS A 192 17.99 -48.42 -22.79
C LYS A 192 18.35 -47.29 -21.84
N ALA A 193 17.41 -46.40 -21.55
CA ALA A 193 17.59 -45.34 -20.57
C ALA A 193 17.78 -45.90 -19.15
N ARG A 194 17.02 -46.94 -18.79
CA ARG A 194 17.12 -47.62 -17.48
C ARG A 194 18.44 -48.36 -17.33
N ASP A 195 18.91 -49.02 -18.38
CA ASP A 195 20.20 -49.70 -18.40
C ASP A 195 21.35 -48.70 -18.24
N PHE A 196 21.33 -47.60 -19.01
CA PHE A 196 22.29 -46.50 -18.86
C PHE A 196 22.33 -45.95 -17.43
N TYR A 197 21.16 -45.67 -16.84
CA TYR A 197 21.06 -45.19 -15.46
C TYR A 197 21.71 -46.17 -14.46
N SER A 198 21.49 -47.48 -14.64
CA SER A 198 22.06 -48.51 -13.76
C SER A 198 23.59 -48.58 -13.85
N ILE A 199 24.15 -48.35 -15.04
CA ILE A 199 25.59 -48.35 -15.30
C ILE A 199 26.24 -47.11 -14.67
N VAL A 200 25.66 -45.94 -14.87
CA VAL A 200 26.17 -44.67 -14.31
C VAL A 200 26.19 -44.71 -12.78
N ARG A 201 25.14 -45.27 -12.15
CA ARG A 201 25.03 -45.35 -10.68
C ARG A 201 26.08 -46.26 -10.02
N ARG A 202 26.62 -47.24 -10.76
CA ARG A 202 27.62 -48.20 -10.24
C ARG A 202 29.04 -47.65 -10.24
N LYS A 203 29.33 -46.55 -10.95
CA LYS A 203 30.65 -45.92 -10.91
C LYS A 203 30.79 -45.05 -9.66
N PRO A 204 31.98 -45.04 -9.00
CA PRO A 204 32.23 -44.09 -7.93
C PRO A 204 32.10 -42.66 -8.46
N ARG A 205 31.44 -41.79 -7.70
CA ARG A 205 31.27 -40.39 -8.10
C ARG A 205 32.66 -39.76 -8.26
N PRO A 206 32.94 -39.04 -9.36
CA PRO A 206 34.19 -38.29 -9.48
C PRO A 206 34.29 -37.31 -8.31
N ASP A 207 35.48 -37.22 -7.73
CA ASP A 207 35.78 -36.25 -6.68
C ASP A 207 35.79 -34.86 -7.30
N ILE A 208 34.73 -34.09 -7.07
CA ILE A 208 34.51 -32.75 -7.62
C ILE A 208 35.18 -31.65 -6.77
N TYR A 209 35.96 -32.01 -5.76
CA TYR A 209 36.65 -31.08 -4.85
C TYR A 209 38.18 -31.07 -5.01
N ARG A 210 38.71 -31.56 -6.14
CA ARG A 210 40.14 -31.45 -6.49
C ARG A 210 40.43 -30.34 -7.48
#